data_AF-A0A1Z3NAF7-F1
#
_entry.id   AF-A0A1Z3NAF7-F1
#
_cell.length_a   1.000
_cell.length_b   1.000
_cell.length_c   1.000
_cell.angle_alpha   90.00
_cell.angle_beta   90.00
_cell.angle_gamma   90.00
#
_symmetry.space_group_name_H-M   'P 1'
#
loop_
_entity.id
_entity.type
_entity.pdbx_description
1 polymer ?
#
loop_
_entity_poly.entity_id
_entity_poly.type
_entity_poly.pdbx_seq_one_letter_code
_entity_poly.pdbx_strand_id
1 'polypeptide(L)'
;MKKAVLALSVLLSVSTSFAQDCTVEEAQGIALVSSVEPLNATQCLVQISGIKMFSPAYNCPLSLDEVLVSGVIAECSRVRANGRIDGIFYRDNTKNNSNIYLY
;
A
#
# COMPACT_ATOMS: atom_id res chain seq x y z
N MET A 1 -10.88 31.83 52.67
CA MET A 1 -11.89 31.91 51.60
C MET A 1 -11.22 32.44 50.34
N LYS A 2 -11.72 32.00 49.17
CA LYS A 2 -11.31 32.33 47.79
C LYS A 2 -10.12 31.50 47.28
N LYS A 3 -10.14 30.91 46.09
CA LYS A 3 -11.17 30.44 45.15
C LYS A 3 -10.35 29.64 44.13
N ALA A 4 -10.88 28.52 43.69
CA ALA A 4 -10.29 27.65 42.69
C ALA A 4 -9.95 28.37 41.38
N VAL A 5 -9.12 27.75 40.54
CA VAL A 5 -9.49 27.16 39.24
C VAL A 5 -8.26 27.11 38.32
N LEU A 6 -8.12 25.95 37.69
CA LEU A 6 -7.16 25.57 36.66
C LEU A 6 -7.02 26.60 35.52
N ALA A 7 -5.82 26.67 34.96
CA ALA A 7 -5.65 26.97 33.53
C ALA A 7 -4.65 25.97 32.94
N LEU A 8 -5.21 24.84 32.50
CA LEU A 8 -4.58 23.87 31.61
C LEU A 8 -4.55 24.49 30.21
N SER A 9 -3.40 25.00 29.78
CA SER A 9 -3.19 25.41 28.39
C SER A 9 -2.22 24.45 27.70
N VAL A 10 -2.69 23.21 27.51
CA VAL A 10 -2.14 22.28 26.52
C VAL A 10 -2.70 22.73 25.17
N LEU A 11 -2.03 23.67 24.51
CA LEU A 11 -2.22 23.93 23.09
C LEU A 11 -1.27 23.01 22.33
N LEU A 12 -1.70 21.77 22.17
CA LEU A 12 -1.22 20.89 21.11
C LEU A 12 -1.67 21.49 19.79
N SER A 13 -0.87 22.42 19.25
CA SER A 13 -0.91 22.73 17.83
C SER A 13 -0.27 21.56 17.08
N VAL A 14 -0.95 20.41 17.05
CA VAL A 14 -0.72 19.43 15.99
C VAL A 14 -1.37 20.08 14.78
N SER A 15 -0.57 20.88 14.08
CA SER A 15 -0.89 21.36 12.76
C SER A 15 -1.45 20.19 11.98
N THR A 16 -2.72 20.31 11.59
CA THR A 16 -3.38 19.44 10.63
C THR A 16 -2.50 19.41 9.40
N SER A 17 -1.63 18.42 9.32
CA SER A 17 -0.94 18.03 8.09
C SER A 17 -2.04 17.88 7.07
N PHE A 18 -2.02 18.75 6.07
CA PHE A 18 -2.91 18.74 4.92
C PHE A 18 -3.21 17.28 4.55
N ALA A 19 -4.44 16.84 4.77
CA ALA A 19 -4.93 15.62 4.17
C ALA A 19 -4.94 15.89 2.66
N GLN A 20 -3.81 15.65 2.00
CA GLN A 20 -3.84 15.43 0.57
C GLN A 20 -4.72 14.20 0.39
N ASP A 21 -5.84 14.34 -0.30
CA ASP A 21 -6.66 13.20 -0.67
C ASP A 21 -5.75 12.20 -1.40
N CYS A 22 -5.45 11.08 -0.74
CA CYS A 22 -4.60 10.03 -1.29
C CYS A 22 -5.36 9.33 -2.42
N THR A 23 -5.15 9.82 -3.64
CA THR A 23 -5.74 9.25 -4.84
C THR A 23 -5.08 7.92 -5.21
N VAL A 24 -3.79 7.76 -4.88
CA VAL A 24 -3.01 6.55 -5.15
C VAL A 24 -2.14 6.22 -3.94
N GLU A 25 -2.28 5.00 -3.43
CA GLU A 25 -1.39 4.43 -2.41
C GLU A 25 -0.28 3.64 -3.08
N GLU A 26 0.97 3.84 -2.68
CA GLU A 26 2.12 3.24 -3.35
C GLU A 26 3.17 2.68 -2.38
N ALA A 27 3.86 1.63 -2.83
CA ALA A 27 5.07 1.13 -2.19
C ALA A 27 6.02 0.53 -3.23
N GLN A 28 7.30 0.88 -3.16
CA GLN A 28 8.32 0.16 -3.94
C GLN A 28 8.62 -1.17 -3.25
N GLY A 29 8.66 -2.26 -4.01
CA GLY A 29 8.98 -3.54 -3.40
C GLY A 29 9.46 -4.65 -4.33
N ILE A 30 9.96 -5.69 -3.67
CA ILE A 30 10.45 -6.93 -4.28
C ILE A 30 9.84 -8.08 -3.49
N ALA A 31 9.03 -8.90 -4.14
CA ALA A 31 8.25 -9.94 -3.50
C ALA A 31 8.44 -11.31 -4.16
N LEU A 32 8.37 -12.36 -3.34
CA LEU A 32 8.38 -13.75 -3.76
C LEU A 32 6.95 -14.22 -4.06
N VAL A 33 6.80 -14.92 -5.17
CA VAL A 33 5.51 -15.39 -5.69
C VAL A 33 5.23 -16.80 -5.18
N SER A 34 4.06 -17.03 -4.61
CA SER A 34 3.56 -18.36 -4.25
C SER A 34 2.74 -19.00 -5.37
N SER A 35 1.90 -18.23 -6.05
CA SER A 35 1.08 -18.70 -7.14
C SER A 35 0.72 -17.57 -8.11
N VAL A 36 0.36 -17.94 -9.32
CA VAL A 36 -0.07 -17.02 -10.38
C VAL A 36 -1.37 -17.56 -10.94
N GLU A 37 -2.42 -16.76 -10.87
CA GLU A 37 -3.73 -17.09 -11.42
C GLU A 37 -4.07 -16.12 -12.57
N PRO A 38 -4.32 -16.61 -13.79
CA PRO A 38 -4.68 -15.75 -14.90
C PRO A 38 -6.06 -15.13 -14.68
N LEU A 39 -6.15 -13.80 -14.76
CA LEU A 39 -7.43 -13.08 -14.71
C LEU A 39 -7.98 -12.84 -16.11
N ASN A 40 -7.10 -12.56 -17.07
CA ASN A 40 -7.43 -12.38 -18.48
C ASN A 40 -6.20 -12.69 -19.37
N ALA A 41 -6.26 -12.33 -20.65
CA ALA A 41 -5.21 -12.63 -21.62
C ALA A 41 -3.84 -12.01 -21.29
N THR A 42 -3.80 -10.92 -20.52
CA THR A 42 -2.56 -10.18 -20.22
C THR A 42 -2.26 -10.07 -18.73
N GLN A 43 -3.28 -10.11 -17.88
CA GLN A 43 -3.15 -9.88 -16.44
C GLN A 43 -3.32 -11.17 -15.63
N CYS A 44 -2.50 -11.28 -14.60
CA CYS A 44 -2.51 -12.35 -13.62
C CYS A 44 -2.60 -11.76 -12.21
N LEU A 45 -3.36 -12.43 -11.35
CA LEU A 45 -3.26 -12.26 -9.91
C LEU A 45 -2.06 -13.05 -9.41
N VAL A 46 -1.12 -12.35 -8.79
CA VAL A 46 0.12 -12.90 -8.27
C VAL A 46 0.03 -12.93 -6.76
N GLN A 47 -0.05 -14.13 -6.18
CA GLN A 47 -0.02 -14.28 -4.74
C GLN A 47 1.42 -14.24 -4.21
N ILE A 48 1.59 -13.55 -3.08
CA ILE A 48 2.90 -13.28 -2.48
C ILE A 48 3.09 -14.15 -1.24
N SER A 49 4.21 -14.90 -1.19
CA SER A 49 4.61 -15.68 -0.01
C SER A 49 5.55 -14.95 0.93
N GLY A 50 6.14 -13.84 0.48
CA GLY A 50 7.02 -13.04 1.30
C GLY A 50 7.59 -11.84 0.56
N ILE A 51 7.96 -10.81 1.33
CA ILE A 51 8.55 -9.59 0.78
C ILE A 51 10.01 -9.47 1.19
N LYS A 52 10.89 -9.23 0.21
CA LYS A 52 12.32 -8.98 0.42
C LYS A 52 12.60 -7.50 0.68
N MET A 53 11.83 -6.61 0.06
CA MET A 53 11.93 -5.17 0.22
C MET A 53 10.55 -4.55 0.09
N PHE A 54 10.19 -3.66 1.01
CA PHE A 54 8.96 -2.88 0.97
C PHE A 54 9.25 -1.48 1.49
N SER A 55 9.06 -0.47 0.64
CA SER A 55 9.26 0.94 0.97
C SER A 55 7.99 1.70 0.63
N PRO A 56 7.09 1.94 1.59
CA PRO A 56 5.86 2.68 1.36
C PRO A 56 6.16 4.16 1.09
N ALA A 57 5.40 4.78 0.17
CA ALA A 57 5.52 6.20 -0.10
C ALA A 57 4.99 7.01 1.10
N TYR A 58 5.82 7.88 1.69
CA TYR A 58 5.50 8.55 2.97
C TYR A 58 4.22 9.40 2.96
N ASN A 59 3.79 9.87 1.80
CA ASN A 59 2.57 10.68 1.68
C ASN A 59 1.29 9.84 1.58
N CYS A 60 1.36 8.68 0.89
CA CYS A 60 0.25 7.75 0.69
C CYS A 60 0.77 6.30 0.77
N PRO A 61 1.05 5.82 2.00
CA PRO A 61 1.71 4.54 2.19
C PRO A 61 0.74 3.38 1.93
N LEU A 62 1.12 2.47 1.03
CA LEU A 62 0.39 1.22 0.85
C LEU A 62 0.69 0.26 2.01
N SER A 63 -0.34 -0.44 2.50
CA SER A 63 -0.20 -1.41 3.59
C SER A 63 0.45 -2.71 3.10
N LEU A 64 1.52 -3.14 3.78
CA LEU A 64 2.18 -4.42 3.52
C LEU A 64 1.23 -5.61 3.71
N ASP A 65 0.45 -5.61 4.80
CA ASP A 65 -0.47 -6.72 5.10
C ASP A 65 -1.51 -6.89 4.00
N GLU A 66 -1.94 -5.78 3.42
CA GLU A 66 -2.93 -5.81 2.37
C GLU A 66 -2.36 -6.31 1.04
N VAL A 67 -1.10 -6.00 0.75
CA VAL A 67 -0.34 -6.58 -0.38
C VAL A 67 -0.20 -8.10 -0.21
N LEU A 68 0.05 -8.57 1.02
CA LEU A 68 0.18 -10.00 1.31
C LEU A 68 -1.16 -10.75 1.23
N VAL A 69 -2.25 -10.14 1.69
CA VAL A 69 -3.58 -10.77 1.69
C VAL A 69 -4.25 -10.72 0.33
N SER A 70 -4.18 -9.58 -0.35
CA SER A 70 -4.89 -9.37 -1.63
C SER A 70 -4.14 -9.95 -2.82
N GLY A 71 -2.82 -10.11 -2.68
CA GLY A 71 -1.94 -10.35 -3.82
C GLY A 71 -1.83 -9.11 -4.71
N VAL A 72 -1.14 -9.26 -5.84
CA VAL A 72 -0.84 -8.15 -6.76
C VAL A 72 -1.24 -8.54 -8.18
N ILE A 73 -2.00 -7.69 -8.84
CA ILE A 73 -2.31 -7.83 -10.26
C ILE A 73 -1.16 -7.27 -11.08
N ALA A 74 -0.56 -8.12 -11.90
CA ALA A 74 0.52 -7.75 -12.79
C ALA A 74 0.25 -8.30 -14.19
N GLU A 75 0.98 -7.81 -15.19
CA GLU A 75 1.06 -8.54 -16.45
C GLU A 75 1.67 -9.91 -16.20
N CYS A 76 1.09 -10.98 -16.77
CA CYS A 76 1.56 -12.34 -16.54
C CYS A 76 3.03 -12.53 -16.94
N SER A 77 3.51 -11.76 -17.92
CA SER A 77 4.91 -11.72 -18.39
C SER A 77 5.89 -11.12 -17.38
N ARG A 78 5.42 -10.33 -16.41
CA ARG A 78 6.25 -9.68 -15.39
C ARG A 78 6.66 -10.63 -14.27
N VAL A 79 6.00 -11.78 -14.13
CA VAL A 79 6.41 -12.80 -13.17
C VAL A 79 7.67 -13.48 -13.70
N ARG A 80 8.80 -13.19 -13.07
CA ARG A 80 10.10 -13.74 -13.47
C ARG A 80 10.11 -15.26 -13.24
N ALA A 81 10.87 -15.99 -14.06
CA ALA A 81 11.01 -17.45 -13.99
C ALA A 81 11.46 -18.00 -12.63
N ASN A 82 12.04 -17.15 -11.77
CA ASN A 82 12.43 -17.49 -10.40
C ASN A 82 11.33 -17.24 -9.35
N GLY A 83 10.09 -16.98 -9.76
CA GLY A 83 8.96 -16.75 -8.86
C GLY A 83 9.11 -15.44 -8.09
N ARG A 84 9.46 -14.34 -8.78
CA ARG A 84 9.64 -13.02 -8.16
C ARG A 84 8.96 -11.94 -8.98
N ILE A 85 8.42 -10.94 -8.30
CA ILE A 85 7.98 -9.67 -8.87
C ILE A 85 8.73 -8.51 -8.20
N ASP A 86 9.03 -7.47 -8.97
CA ASP A 86 9.70 -6.27 -8.53
C ASP A 86 9.13 -5.05 -9.24
N GLY A 87 8.88 -3.97 -8.50
CA GLY A 87 8.32 -2.75 -9.05
C GLY A 87 7.64 -1.89 -8.00
N ILE A 88 6.71 -1.06 -8.45
CA ILE A 88 5.87 -0.24 -7.58
C ILE A 88 4.53 -0.93 -7.45
N PHE A 89 4.20 -1.36 -6.24
CA PHE A 89 2.87 -1.80 -5.87
C PHE A 89 2.01 -0.57 -5.64
N TYR A 90 0.82 -0.55 -6.22
CA TYR A 90 -0.07 0.59 -6.06
C TYR A 90 -1.54 0.19 -5.98
N ARG A 91 -2.33 0.98 -5.26
CA ARG A 91 -3.78 0.94 -5.30
C ARG A 91 -4.29 2.28 -5.79
N ASP A 92 -5.15 2.23 -6.80
CA ASP A 92 -5.89 3.39 -7.28
C ASP A 92 -7.22 3.47 -6.54
N ASN A 93 -7.28 4.34 -5.51
CA ASN A 93 -8.46 4.52 -4.67
C ASN A 93 -9.62 5.22 -5.41
N THR A 94 -9.40 5.69 -6.63
CA THR A 94 -10.48 6.25 -7.48
C THR A 94 -11.25 5.18 -8.22
N LYS A 95 -10.66 4.00 -8.39
CA LYS A 95 -11.35 2.82 -8.92
C LYS A 95 -12.02 2.13 -7.74
N ASN A 96 -13.30 1.78 -7.88
CA ASN A 96 -14.09 1.07 -6.86
C ASN A 96 -13.64 -0.39 -6.67
N ASN A 97 -12.34 -0.64 -6.79
CA ASN A 97 -11.71 -1.93 -6.80
C ASN A 97 -10.48 -1.86 -5.88
N SER A 98 -10.56 -2.54 -4.74
CA SER A 98 -9.48 -2.60 -3.73
C SER A 98 -8.23 -3.35 -4.19
N ASN A 99 -8.17 -3.76 -5.46
CA ASN A 99 -7.05 -4.48 -6.04
C ASN A 99 -5.76 -3.66 -6.01
N ILE A 100 -4.67 -4.37 -5.77
CA ILE A 100 -3.31 -3.84 -5.81
C ILE A 100 -2.71 -4.25 -7.14
N TYR A 101 -2.02 -3.33 -7.79
CA TYR A 101 -1.43 -3.50 -9.10
C TYR A 101 0.09 -3.33 -9.06
N LEU A 102 0.77 -3.87 -10.06
CA LEU A 102 2.19 -3.68 -10.29
C LEU A 102 2.41 -2.79 -11.51
N TYR A 103 3.12 -1.67 -11.34
CA TYR A 103 3.60 -0.85 -12.46
C TYR A 103 4.74 -1.53 -13.24
#